data_AF-A0A924XTW7-F1
#
_entry.id   AF-A0A924XTW7-F1
#
_cell.length_a   1.000
_cell.length_b   1.000
_cell.length_c   1.000
_cell.angle_alpha   90.00
_cell.angle_beta   90.00
_cell.angle_gamma   90.00
#
_symmetry.space_group_name_H-M   'P 1'
#
loop_
_entity.id
_entity.type
_entity.pdbx_description
1 polymer ?
#
loop_
_entity_poly.entity_id
_entity_poly.type
_entity_poly.pdbx_seq_one_letter_code
_entity_poly.pdbx_strand_id
1 'polypeptide(L)'
;MTVQTDVIIERLTPNRVRVTGLGRYDMSVEAPTREAAIERFRSVAAATLKDAEVTQVTLDVPASEHPLLMFAGDMRDDPLFDAWQEEIIAYRAGRDAEIEAAEAGAK
;
A
#
# COMPACT_ATOMS: atom_id res chain seq x y z
N MET A 1 7.27 1.68 -9.90
CA MET A 1 6.13 2.14 -9.08
C MET A 1 6.68 3.14 -8.09
N THR A 2 6.19 4.37 -8.10
CA THR A 2 6.72 5.45 -7.25
C THR A 2 5.75 5.69 -6.10
N VAL A 3 6.25 5.76 -4.87
CA VAL A 3 5.46 6.14 -3.70
C VAL A 3 6.05 7.43 -3.15
N GLN A 4 5.23 8.47 -3.06
CA GLN A 4 5.58 9.72 -2.39
C GLN A 4 5.09 9.67 -0.95
N THR A 5 5.94 10.13 -0.02
CA THR A 5 5.59 10.28 1.40
C THR A 5 6.21 11.56 1.93
N ASP A 6 5.49 12.23 2.82
CA ASP A 6 5.92 13.49 3.39
C ASP A 6 6.90 13.19 4.54
N VAL A 7 7.89 14.06 4.74
CA VAL A 7 8.90 13.88 5.81
C VAL A 7 9.14 15.20 6.53
N ILE A 8 9.37 15.15 7.84
CA ILE A 8 9.79 16.31 8.64
C ILE A 8 11.32 16.32 8.72
N ILE A 9 11.93 17.47 8.45
CA ILE A 9 13.39 17.66 8.49
C ILE A 9 13.73 18.71 9.55
N GLU A 10 14.39 18.28 10.62
CA GLU A 10 14.78 19.13 11.75
C GLU A 10 16.29 19.34 11.77
N ARG A 11 16.75 20.59 11.88
CA ARG A 11 18.17 20.91 12.03
C ARG A 11 18.51 21.00 13.51
N LEU A 12 19.12 19.93 14.04
CA LEU A 12 19.44 19.80 15.46
C LEU A 12 20.69 20.60 15.86
N THR A 13 21.65 20.72 14.93
CA THR A 13 22.87 21.55 15.06
C THR A 13 23.31 21.99 13.65
N PRO A 14 24.31 22.88 13.48
CA PRO A 14 24.80 23.27 12.15
C PRO A 14 25.17 22.07 11.25
N ASN A 15 25.63 20.97 11.85
CA ASN A 15 26.13 19.79 11.13
C ASN A 15 25.28 18.52 11.36
N ARG A 16 24.09 18.64 11.95
CA ARG A 16 23.24 17.47 12.26
C ARG A 16 21.78 17.76 11.96
N VAL A 17 21.19 16.89 11.18
CA VAL A 17 19.78 16.96 10.76
C VAL A 17 19.11 15.62 11.10
N ARG A 18 17.86 15.69 11.56
CA ARG A 18 16.97 14.54 11.71
C ARG A 18 15.91 14.59 10.63
N VAL A 19 15.67 13.46 9.98
CA VAL A 19 14.58 13.28 9.01
C VAL A 19 13.64 12.23 9.58
N THR A 20 12.36 12.57 9.69
CA THR A 20 11.31 11.71 10.23
C THR A 20 10.27 11.49 9.14
N GLY A 21 10.06 10.24 8.72
CA GLY A 21 9.02 9.90 7.75
C GLY A 21 7.62 10.01 8.34
N LEU A 22 6.69 10.66 7.64
CA LEU A 22 5.29 10.73 8.03
C LEU A 22 4.53 9.55 7.44
N GLY A 23 4.28 8.51 8.25
CA GLY A 23 2.98 7.85 8.14
C GLY A 23 1.94 8.91 8.51
N ARG A 24 1.12 9.36 7.53
CA ARG A 24 0.22 10.54 7.52
C ARG A 24 -0.24 11.02 8.91
N TYR A 25 0.67 11.65 9.64
CA TYR A 25 0.58 12.04 11.05
C TYR A 25 0.10 10.90 11.96
N ASP A 26 0.93 10.47 12.91
CA ASP A 26 0.49 9.64 14.04
C ASP A 26 -0.34 10.50 15.03
N MET A 27 -1.37 11.17 14.49
CA MET A 27 -2.25 12.11 15.16
C MET A 27 -3.65 11.51 15.17
N SER A 28 -3.98 10.89 16.28
CA SER A 28 -5.34 10.48 16.59
C SER A 28 -5.87 11.30 17.76
N VAL A 29 -7.14 11.66 17.71
CA VAL A 29 -7.84 12.32 18.81
C VAL A 29 -9.15 11.61 19.06
N GLU A 30 -9.48 11.40 20.33
CA GLU A 30 -10.75 10.83 20.76
C GLU A 30 -11.65 11.93 21.34
N ALA A 31 -12.95 11.85 21.05
CA ALA A 31 -13.95 12.72 21.67
C ALA A 31 -15.34 12.04 21.67
N PRO A 32 -16.27 12.47 22.56
CA PRO A 32 -17.59 11.85 22.69
C PRO A 32 -18.51 11.98 21.47
N THR A 33 -18.25 12.94 20.59
CA THR A 33 -19.00 13.15 19.35
C THR A 33 -18.06 13.41 18.18
N ARG A 34 -18.57 13.16 16.97
CA ARG A 34 -17.85 13.41 15.72
C ARG A 34 -17.41 14.87 15.61
N GLU A 35 -18.30 15.80 15.94
CA GLU A 35 -18.05 17.25 15.84
C GLU A 35 -16.95 17.66 16.83
N ALA A 36 -16.97 17.12 18.05
CA ALA A 36 -15.94 17.38 19.05
C ALA A 36 -14.58 16.79 18.65
N ALA A 37 -14.57 15.62 18.02
CA ALA A 37 -13.32 15.00 17.53
C ALA A 37 -12.69 15.85 16.42
N ILE A 38 -13.51 16.37 15.50
CA ILE A 38 -13.05 17.23 14.40
C ILE A 38 -12.49 18.56 14.93
N GLU A 39 -13.16 19.23 15.87
CA GLU A 39 -12.66 20.47 16.47
C GLU A 39 -11.36 20.27 17.27
N ARG A 40 -11.28 19.14 18.00
CA ARG A 40 -10.06 18.77 18.72
C ARG A 40 -8.91 18.48 17.76
N PHE A 41 -9.18 17.76 16.67
CA PHE A 41 -8.19 17.48 15.64
C PHE A 41 -7.66 18.76 15.01
N ARG A 42 -8.56 19.71 14.65
CA ARG A 42 -8.19 21.03 14.12
C ARG A 42 -7.26 21.79 15.05
N SER A 43 -7.57 21.80 16.35
CA SER A 43 -6.77 22.50 17.36
C SER A 43 -5.37 21.89 17.50
N VAL A 44 -5.27 20.56 17.58
CA VAL A 44 -3.98 19.86 17.66
C VAL A 44 -3.18 20.08 16.38
N ALA A 45 -3.81 19.97 15.21
CA ALA A 45 -3.15 20.21 13.92
C ALA A 45 -2.63 21.65 13.82
N ALA A 46 -3.43 22.65 14.19
CA ALA A 46 -3.02 24.05 14.16
C ALA A 46 -1.85 24.35 15.11
N ALA A 47 -1.82 23.73 16.29
CA ALA A 47 -0.71 23.87 17.23
C ALA A 47 0.58 23.21 16.68
N THR A 48 0.46 22.00 16.15
CA THR A 48 1.60 21.25 15.58
C THR A 48 2.18 21.95 14.34
N LEU A 49 1.32 22.56 13.51
CA LEU A 49 1.74 23.19 12.25
C LEU A 49 2.07 24.68 12.39
N LYS A 50 1.93 25.27 13.59
CA LYS A 50 2.14 26.71 13.81
C LYS A 50 3.53 27.19 13.38
N ASP A 51 4.55 26.41 13.69
CA ASP A 51 5.96 26.74 13.42
C ASP A 51 6.61 25.73 12.45
N ALA A 52 5.80 24.98 11.69
CA ALA A 52 6.26 23.92 10.79
C ALA A 52 5.81 24.14 9.33
N GLU A 53 6.70 23.85 8.38
CA GLU A 53 6.40 23.85 6.95
C GLU A 53 6.16 22.41 6.47
N VAL A 54 5.05 22.18 5.78
CA VAL A 54 4.75 20.88 5.15
C VAL A 54 5.29 20.91 3.72
N THR A 55 6.22 20.00 3.41
CA THR A 55 6.82 19.89 2.07
C THR A 55 6.87 18.45 1.60
N GLN A 56 6.91 18.25 0.28
CA GLN A 56 6.98 16.94 -0.35
C GLN A 56 8.40 16.68 -0.83
N VAL A 57 8.93 15.49 -0.53
CA VAL A 57 10.27 15.08 -0.98
C VAL A 57 10.15 13.76 -1.74
N THR A 58 10.76 13.70 -2.92
CA THR A 58 10.88 12.46 -3.71
C THR A 58 12.17 11.74 -3.31
N LEU A 59 12.05 10.46 -2.99
CA LEU A 59 13.19 9.59 -2.68
C LEU A 59 13.35 8.55 -3.80
N ASP A 60 14.57 8.43 -4.32
CA ASP A 60 14.91 7.35 -5.25
C ASP A 60 15.15 6.07 -4.47
N VAL A 61 14.18 5.15 -4.54
CA VAL A 61 14.35 3.79 -4.00
C VAL A 61 14.97 2.94 -5.11
N PRO A 62 16.20 2.43 -4.95
CA PRO A 62 16.77 1.51 -5.93
C PRO A 62 15.84 0.30 -6.02
N ALA A 63 15.41 -0.02 -7.24
CA ALA A 63 14.64 -1.22 -7.50
C ALA A 63 15.53 -2.41 -7.15
N SER A 64 15.27 -3.05 -6.01
CA SER A 64 15.81 -4.38 -5.76
C SER A 64 15.19 -5.32 -6.79
N GLU A 65 16.01 -6.18 -7.38
CA GLU A 65 15.52 -7.31 -8.18
C GLU A 65 14.39 -8.00 -7.41
N HIS A 66 13.23 -8.21 -8.06
CA HIS A 66 12.05 -8.72 -7.36
C HIS A 66 12.44 -10.06 -6.73
N PRO A 67 12.27 -10.26 -5.40
CA PRO A 67 12.79 -11.46 -4.73
C PRO A 67 12.26 -12.78 -5.31
N LEU A 68 11.09 -12.74 -5.98
CA LEU A 68 10.51 -13.90 -6.66
C LEU A 68 10.93 -14.08 -8.12
N LEU A 69 11.71 -13.16 -8.69
CA LEU A 69 12.20 -13.25 -10.07
C LEU A 69 13.05 -14.51 -10.26
N MET A 70 13.78 -14.94 -9.22
CA MET A 70 14.56 -16.19 -9.22
C MET A 70 13.74 -17.46 -9.43
N PHE A 71 12.42 -17.42 -9.19
CA PHE A 71 11.52 -18.56 -9.36
C PHE A 71 10.73 -18.51 -10.68
N ALA A 72 10.97 -17.49 -11.52
CA ALA A 72 10.23 -17.34 -12.77
C ALA A 72 10.58 -18.47 -13.76
N GLY A 73 9.61 -19.37 -13.99
CA GLY A 73 9.77 -20.50 -14.90
C GLY A 73 10.38 -21.76 -14.28
N ASP A 74 10.58 -21.80 -12.96
CA ASP A 74 11.20 -22.91 -12.23
C ASP A 74 10.45 -24.25 -12.42
N MET A 75 9.13 -24.18 -12.66
CA MET A 75 8.29 -25.38 -12.88
C MET A 75 8.17 -25.80 -14.35
N ARG A 76 8.85 -25.13 -15.29
CA ARG A 76 8.68 -25.42 -16.73
C ARG A 76 9.09 -26.85 -17.09
N ASP A 77 10.14 -27.36 -16.45
CA ASP A 77 10.68 -28.69 -16.71
C ASP A 77 10.13 -29.75 -15.73
N ASP A 78 9.11 -29.41 -14.95
CA ASP A 78 8.44 -30.38 -14.07
C ASP A 78 7.69 -31.42 -14.93
N PRO A 79 7.93 -32.73 -14.75
CA PRO A 79 7.27 -33.79 -15.52
C PRO A 79 5.73 -33.78 -15.43
N LEU A 80 5.17 -33.12 -14.42
CA LEU A 80 3.73 -32.99 -14.20
C LEU A 80 3.18 -31.63 -14.66
N PHE A 81 4.00 -30.75 -15.20
CA PHE A 81 3.59 -29.38 -15.57
C PHE A 81 2.40 -29.37 -16.53
N ASP A 82 2.46 -30.14 -17.62
CA ASP A 82 1.40 -30.20 -18.63
C ASP A 82 0.10 -30.76 -18.05
N ALA A 83 0.16 -31.85 -17.29
CA ALA A 83 -1.00 -32.45 -16.64
C ALA A 83 -1.63 -31.48 -15.62
N TRP A 84 -0.82 -30.74 -14.87
CA TRP A 84 -1.29 -29.70 -13.95
C TRP A 84 -1.96 -28.53 -14.67
N GLN A 85 -1.44 -28.11 -15.83
CA GLN A 85 -2.08 -27.07 -16.65
C GLN A 85 -3.44 -27.52 -17.21
N GLU A 86 -3.54 -28.77 -17.68
CA GLU A 86 -4.80 -29.34 -18.16
C GLU A 86 -5.88 -29.34 -17.06
N GLU A 87 -5.52 -29.74 -15.84
CA GLU A 87 -6.43 -29.72 -14.67
C GLU A 87 -6.88 -28.30 -14.31
N ILE A 88 -5.99 -27.31 -14.38
CA ILE A 88 -6.36 -25.89 -14.18
C ILE A 88 -7.37 -25.43 -15.22
N ILE A 89 -7.14 -25.77 -16.49
CA ILE A 89 -8.03 -25.38 -17.60
C ILE A 89 -9.41 -26.01 -17.40
N ALA A 90 -9.46 -27.31 -17.09
CA ALA A 90 -10.72 -28.02 -16.84
C ALA A 90 -11.49 -27.42 -15.66
N TYR A 91 -10.80 -27.15 -14.55
CA TYR A 91 -11.39 -26.52 -13.37
C TYR A 91 -11.94 -25.12 -13.70
N ARG A 92 -11.19 -24.30 -14.44
CA ARG A 92 -11.60 -22.95 -14.83
C ARG A 92 -12.82 -22.97 -15.74
N ALA A 93 -12.82 -23.81 -16.77
CA ALA A 93 -13.96 -23.97 -17.66
C ALA A 93 -15.24 -24.37 -16.89
N GLY A 94 -15.12 -25.27 -15.90
CA GLY A 94 -16.25 -25.64 -15.04
C GLY A 94 -16.76 -24.46 -14.21
N ARG A 95 -15.86 -23.71 -13.56
CA ARG A 95 -16.21 -22.53 -12.76
C ARG A 95 -16.84 -21.42 -13.59
N ASP A 96 -16.31 -21.17 -14.78
CA ASP A 96 -16.82 -20.14 -15.67
C ASP A 96 -18.23 -20.52 -16.18
N ALA A 97 -18.45 -21.79 -16.53
CA ALA A 97 -19.77 -22.30 -16.92
C ALA A 97 -20.80 -22.22 -15.77
N GLU A 98 -20.40 -22.52 -14.53
CA GLU A 98 -21.26 -22.35 -13.35
C GLU A 98 -21.66 -20.88 -13.13
N ILE A 99 -20.72 -19.96 -13.31
CA ILE A 99 -20.96 -18.51 -13.18
C ILE A 99 -21.93 -18.05 -14.27
N GLU A 100 -21.71 -18.41 -15.54
CA GLU A 100 -22.61 -18.02 -16.63
C GLU A 100 -24.02 -18.62 -16.47
N ALA A 101 -24.13 -19.86 -16.00
CA ALA A 101 -25.42 -20.49 -15.72
C ALA A 101 -26.17 -19.79 -14.57
N ALA A 102 -25.46 -19.40 -13.52
CA ALA A 102 -26.03 -18.62 -12.41
C ALA A 102 -26.49 -17.22 -12.85
N GLU A 103 -25.74 -16.57 -13.74
CA GLU A 103 -26.09 -15.26 -14.30
C GLU A 103 -27.27 -15.34 -15.29
N ALA A 104 -27.37 -16.42 -16.07
CA ALA A 104 -28.47 -16.63 -17.00
C ALA A 104 -29.79 -17.00 -16.31
N GLY A 105 -29.75 -17.73 -15.19
CA GLY A 105 -30.93 -18.08 -14.39
C GLY A 105 -31.46 -16.94 -13.50
N ALA A 106 -30.71 -15.83 -13.38
CA ALA A 106 -31.10 -14.64 -12.64
C ALA A 106 -31.82 -13.58 -13.51
N LYS A 107 -32.00 -13.83 -14.82
CA LYS A 107 -32.81 -13.04 -15.75
C LYS A 107 -34.17 -13.67 -15.99
#